data_AF-A0A7C1MBK0-F1
#
_entry.id   AF-A0A7C1MBK0-F1
#
_cell.length_a   1.000
_cell.length_b   1.000
_cell.length_c   1.000
_cell.angle_alpha   90.00
_cell.angle_beta   90.00
_cell.angle_gamma   90.00
#
_symmetry.space_group_name_H-M   'P 1'
#
loop_
_entity.id
_entity.type
_entity.pdbx_description
1 polymer ?
#
loop_
_entity_poly.entity_id
_entity_poly.type
_entity_poly.pdbx_seq_one_letter_code
_entity_poly.pdbx_strand_id
1 'polypeptide(L)'
;KKSLMERSLEIASLEARFDAQKQAYARKPRVMRVTAASTLKSTNAWYVQNWVSKVTRVGNINYPTEARRAGVYGTLRMLVSMQKDGTIKEVVILHSSGSTLLDDAAIRIVRLAAPFAPFPDDMRKEVDELEIIRTWSFQQRGLTSG
;
A
#
# COMPACT_ATOMS: atom_id res chain seq x y z
N LYS A 1 16.70 -24.18 -47.36
CA LYS A 1 16.76 -25.10 -46.19
C LYS A 1 17.69 -24.44 -45.17
N LYS A 2 17.19 -23.97 -44.00
CA LYS A 2 18.04 -23.27 -43.00
C LYS A 2 19.23 -24.15 -42.58
N SER A 3 20.41 -23.55 -42.46
CA SER A 3 21.66 -24.20 -42.02
C SER A 3 21.55 -24.68 -40.57
N LEU A 4 22.31 -25.71 -40.20
CA LEU A 4 22.39 -26.20 -38.81
C LEU A 4 22.81 -25.10 -37.84
N MET A 5 23.71 -24.20 -38.27
CA MET A 5 24.19 -23.07 -37.47
C MET A 5 23.11 -22.00 -37.26
N GLU A 6 22.26 -21.76 -38.25
CA GLU A 6 21.13 -20.82 -38.13
C GLU A 6 20.08 -21.36 -37.15
N ARG A 7 19.82 -22.67 -37.18
CA ARG A 7 18.90 -23.33 -36.24
C ARG A 7 19.42 -23.33 -34.81
N SER A 8 20.72 -23.56 -34.60
CA SER A 8 21.32 -23.50 -33.26
C SER A 8 21.29 -22.09 -32.67
N LEU A 9 21.53 -21.07 -33.50
CA LEU A 9 21.42 -19.67 -33.08
C LEU A 9 19.97 -19.27 -32.75
N GLU A 10 19.01 -19.75 -33.55
CA GLU A 10 17.58 -19.54 -33.30
C GLU A 10 17.15 -20.17 -31.96
N ILE A 11 17.54 -21.43 -31.69
CA ILE A 11 17.26 -22.12 -30.41
C ILE A 11 17.89 -21.38 -29.23
N ALA A 12 19.18 -21.05 -29.30
CA ALA A 12 19.87 -20.33 -28.22
C ALA A 12 19.22 -18.96 -27.93
N SER A 13 18.76 -18.26 -28.97
CA SER A 13 18.05 -16.98 -28.81
C SER A 13 16.68 -17.13 -28.14
N LEU A 14 15.99 -18.24 -28.40
CA LEU A 14 14.70 -18.56 -27.78
C LEU A 14 14.88 -18.96 -26.31
N GLU A 15 15.89 -19.76 -26.00
CA GLU A 15 16.27 -20.13 -24.63
C GLU A 15 16.64 -18.89 -23.80
N ALA A 16 17.48 -18.00 -24.35
CA ALA A 16 17.86 -16.75 -23.67
C ALA A 16 16.65 -15.85 -23.37
N ARG A 17 15.70 -15.73 -24.31
CA ARG A 17 14.45 -14.98 -24.09
C ARG A 17 13.57 -15.63 -23.03
N PHE A 18 13.48 -16.95 -23.04
CA PHE A 18 12.69 -17.72 -22.08
C PHE A 18 13.27 -17.61 -20.67
N ASP A 19 14.57 -17.68 -20.52
CA ASP A 19 15.25 -17.50 -19.23
C ASP A 19 15.11 -16.07 -18.72
N ALA A 20 15.27 -15.06 -19.58
CA ALA A 20 15.00 -13.67 -19.22
C ALA A 20 13.55 -13.47 -18.75
N GLN A 21 12.59 -14.10 -19.43
CA GLN A 21 11.19 -14.07 -19.04
C GLN A 21 10.99 -14.74 -17.67
N LYS A 22 11.51 -15.95 -17.46
CA LYS A 22 11.44 -16.66 -16.16
C LYS A 22 12.03 -15.83 -15.02
N GLN A 23 13.20 -15.23 -15.25
CA GLN A 23 13.85 -14.36 -14.27
C GLN A 23 13.01 -13.11 -13.98
N ALA A 24 12.41 -12.48 -14.99
CA ALA A 24 11.53 -11.32 -14.80
C ALA A 24 10.27 -11.67 -13.99
N TYR A 25 9.64 -12.82 -14.26
CA TYR A 25 8.50 -13.31 -13.50
C TYR A 25 8.86 -13.64 -12.05
N ALA A 26 10.02 -14.25 -11.81
CA ALA A 26 10.51 -14.57 -10.46
C ALA A 26 10.85 -13.32 -9.62
N ARG A 27 11.17 -12.18 -10.27
CA ARG A 27 11.47 -10.91 -9.61
C ARG A 27 10.23 -10.08 -9.28
N LYS A 28 9.03 -10.51 -9.69
CA LYS A 28 7.81 -9.75 -9.41
C LYS A 28 7.53 -9.75 -7.90
N PRO A 29 7.38 -8.57 -7.25
CA PRO A 29 7.10 -8.52 -5.82
C PRO A 29 5.82 -9.27 -5.46
N ARG A 30 5.85 -10.00 -4.35
CA ARG A 30 4.66 -10.64 -3.79
C ARG A 30 3.84 -9.59 -3.04
N VAL A 31 2.82 -9.08 -3.70
CA VAL A 31 1.95 -8.03 -3.18
C VAL A 31 0.78 -8.66 -2.42
N MET A 32 0.65 -8.35 -1.14
CA MET A 32 -0.55 -8.66 -0.37
C MET A 32 -1.41 -7.41 -0.28
N ARG A 33 -2.67 -7.51 -0.72
CA ARG A 33 -3.64 -6.41 -0.64
C ARG A 33 -4.69 -6.71 0.43
N VAL A 34 -4.87 -5.79 1.36
CA VAL A 34 -5.82 -5.91 2.47
C VAL A 34 -6.84 -4.78 2.47
N THR A 35 -8.12 -5.15 2.58
CA THR A 35 -9.24 -4.24 2.85
C THR A 35 -9.71 -4.45 4.28
N ALA A 36 -10.62 -3.62 4.79
CA ALA A 36 -11.23 -3.85 6.10
C ALA A 36 -11.84 -5.26 6.21
N ALA A 37 -12.60 -5.67 5.18
CA ALA A 37 -13.24 -6.98 5.13
C ALA A 37 -12.26 -8.16 5.12
N SER A 38 -11.15 -8.08 4.36
CA SER A 38 -10.17 -9.18 4.32
C SER A 38 -9.24 -9.20 5.53
N THR A 39 -9.04 -8.05 6.20
CA THR A 39 -8.21 -7.96 7.41
C THR A 39 -8.78 -8.82 8.53
N LEU A 40 -10.10 -8.85 8.71
CA LEU A 40 -10.77 -9.66 9.74
C LEU A 40 -10.51 -11.17 9.61
N LYS A 41 -10.12 -11.63 8.41
CA LYS A 41 -9.85 -13.04 8.11
C LYS A 41 -8.35 -13.34 7.96
N SER A 42 -7.49 -12.33 8.09
CA SER A 42 -6.06 -12.45 7.84
C SER A 42 -5.31 -12.87 9.09
N THR A 43 -4.31 -13.74 8.93
CA THR A 43 -3.32 -14.07 9.97
C THR A 43 -2.54 -12.83 10.41
N ASN A 44 -2.36 -11.84 9.53
CA ASN A 44 -1.63 -10.60 9.78
C ASN A 44 -2.52 -9.45 10.28
N ALA A 45 -3.74 -9.75 10.75
CA ALA A 45 -4.72 -8.76 11.19
C ALA A 45 -4.15 -7.77 12.23
N TRP A 46 -3.38 -8.28 13.19
CA TRP A 46 -2.74 -7.48 14.23
C TRP A 46 -1.82 -6.38 13.66
N TYR A 47 -1.00 -6.71 12.65
CA TYR A 47 -0.08 -5.73 12.06
C TYR A 47 -0.86 -4.58 11.41
N VAL A 48 -1.90 -4.95 10.64
CA VAL A 48 -2.77 -3.97 9.97
C VAL A 48 -3.56 -3.14 10.98
N GLN A 49 -4.01 -3.72 12.10
CA GLN A 49 -4.67 -2.97 13.17
C GLN A 49 -3.74 -1.94 13.80
N ASN A 50 -2.51 -2.32 14.15
CA ASN A 50 -1.53 -1.38 14.70
C ASN A 50 -1.21 -0.25 13.72
N TRP A 51 -1.11 -0.58 12.44
CA TRP A 51 -0.95 0.42 11.38
C TRP A 51 -2.12 1.42 11.38
N VAL A 52 -3.37 0.93 11.36
CA VAL A 52 -4.57 1.79 11.42
C VAL A 52 -4.56 2.65 12.68
N SER A 53 -4.31 2.05 13.85
CA SER A 53 -4.27 2.78 15.12
C SER A 53 -3.20 3.87 15.14
N LYS A 54 -2.04 3.63 14.56
CA LYS A 54 -0.97 4.64 14.44
C LYS A 54 -1.41 5.80 13.56
N VAL A 55 -1.95 5.52 12.37
CA VAL A 55 -2.41 6.56 11.44
C VAL A 55 -3.56 7.35 12.06
N THR A 56 -4.53 6.70 12.70
CA THR A 56 -5.62 7.37 13.43
C THR A 56 -5.09 8.30 14.52
N ARG A 57 -4.14 7.83 15.34
CA ARG A 57 -3.55 8.64 16.42
C ARG A 57 -2.83 9.87 15.88
N VAL A 58 -1.96 9.69 14.88
CA VAL A 58 -1.25 10.81 14.23
C VAL A 58 -2.25 11.75 13.56
N GLY A 59 -3.27 11.20 12.90
CA GLY A 59 -4.28 11.99 12.21
C GLY A 59 -5.16 12.82 13.12
N ASN A 60 -5.46 12.35 14.32
CA ASN A 60 -6.22 13.12 15.29
C ASN A 60 -5.45 14.33 15.84
N ILE A 61 -4.12 14.22 15.94
CA ILE A 61 -3.22 15.32 16.30
C ILE A 61 -3.07 16.30 15.14
N ASN A 62 -3.04 15.80 13.91
CA ASN A 62 -2.76 16.57 12.68
C ASN A 62 -4.00 16.85 11.84
N TYR A 63 -5.20 16.75 12.42
CA TYR A 63 -6.43 17.17 11.76
C TYR A 63 -6.34 18.70 11.56
N PRO A 64 -6.43 19.22 10.32
CA PRO A 64 -6.38 20.66 10.05
C PRO A 64 -7.36 21.45 10.93
N THR A 65 -6.82 22.37 11.73
CA THR A 65 -7.60 23.13 12.70
C THR A 65 -8.67 23.99 12.05
N GLU A 66 -8.36 24.56 10.89
CA GLU A 66 -9.22 25.35 10.04
C GLU A 66 -10.38 24.52 9.48
N ALA A 67 -10.12 23.29 9.02
CA ALA A 67 -11.18 22.37 8.58
C ALA A 67 -12.11 22.03 9.75
N ARG A 68 -11.54 21.72 10.92
CA ARG A 68 -12.34 21.40 12.11
C ARG A 68 -13.18 22.59 12.58
N ARG A 69 -12.62 23.81 12.60
CA ARG A 69 -13.34 25.04 12.98
C ARG A 69 -14.44 25.41 11.98
N ALA A 70 -14.19 25.20 10.69
CA ALA A 70 -15.16 25.43 9.63
C ALA A 70 -16.21 24.31 9.49
N GLY A 71 -16.15 23.26 10.32
CA GLY A 71 -17.07 22.12 10.23
C GLY A 71 -16.92 21.30 8.96
N VAL A 72 -15.73 21.30 8.34
CA VAL A 72 -15.44 20.54 7.13
C VAL A 72 -15.16 19.08 7.51
N TYR A 73 -16.07 18.22 7.07
CA TYR A 73 -16.05 16.78 7.28
C TYR A 73 -16.12 16.07 5.93
N GLY A 74 -15.65 14.82 5.90
CA GLY A 74 -15.63 14.07 4.66
C GLY A 74 -15.03 12.70 4.83
N THR A 75 -15.30 11.84 3.87
CA THR A 75 -14.82 10.47 3.86
C THR A 75 -14.11 10.19 2.56
N LEU A 76 -12.87 9.73 2.64
CA LEU A 76 -12.05 9.36 1.48
C LEU A 76 -11.65 7.89 1.57
N ARG A 77 -11.33 7.31 0.41
CA ARG A 77 -10.75 5.97 0.33
C ARG A 77 -9.33 6.08 -0.17
N MET A 78 -8.39 5.48 0.56
CA MET A 78 -6.96 5.59 0.31
C MET A 78 -6.33 4.20 0.23
N LEU A 79 -5.35 4.07 -0.67
CA LEU A 79 -4.39 2.97 -0.74
C LEU A 79 -3.06 3.46 -0.19
N VAL A 80 -2.45 2.67 0.68
CA VAL A 80 -1.07 2.86 1.13
C VAL A 80 -0.30 1.59 0.85
N SER A 81 0.75 1.70 0.04
CA SER A 81 1.69 0.60 -0.23
C SER A 81 2.94 0.76 0.63
N MET A 82 3.37 -0.32 1.27
CA MET A 82 4.54 -0.35 2.14
C MET A 82 5.48 -1.50 1.77
N GLN A 83 6.77 -1.28 1.99
CA GLN A 83 7.82 -2.29 1.84
C GLN A 83 8.04 -3.07 3.16
N LYS A 84 8.76 -4.18 3.07
CA LYS A 84 9.10 -5.07 4.21
C LYS A 84 9.72 -4.37 5.42
N ASP A 85 10.44 -3.28 5.20
CA ASP A 85 11.10 -2.50 6.25
C ASP A 85 10.17 -1.48 6.94
N GLY A 86 8.91 -1.41 6.52
CA GLY A 86 7.92 -0.47 7.06
C GLY A 86 7.95 0.91 6.40
N THR A 87 8.78 1.13 5.38
CA THR A 87 8.76 2.36 4.58
C THR A 87 7.56 2.40 3.64
N ILE A 88 7.07 3.61 3.38
CA ILE A 88 6.01 3.82 2.39
C ILE A 88 6.62 3.75 1.00
N LYS A 89 6.05 2.91 0.15
CA LYS A 89 6.31 2.90 -1.29
C LYS A 89 5.39 3.89 -2.02
N GLU A 90 4.10 3.91 -1.68
CA GLU A 90 3.10 4.70 -2.38
C GLU A 90 1.93 5.10 -1.48
N VAL A 91 1.32 6.26 -1.74
CA VAL A 91 0.05 6.71 -1.14
C VAL A 91 -0.86 7.24 -2.25
N VAL A 92 -2.05 6.68 -2.41
CA VAL A 92 -3.00 7.05 -3.47
C VAL A 92 -4.39 7.26 -2.90
N ILE A 93 -5.02 8.38 -3.28
CA ILE A 93 -6.45 8.60 -3.04
C ILE A 93 -7.23 7.86 -4.13
N LEU A 94 -7.92 6.79 -3.74
CA LEU A 94 -8.79 6.01 -4.64
C LEU A 94 -10.16 6.68 -4.83
N HIS A 95 -10.65 7.35 -3.78
CA HIS A 95 -11.88 8.13 -3.81
C HIS A 95 -11.69 9.36 -2.94
N SER A 96 -11.86 10.54 -3.51
CA SER A 96 -11.74 11.82 -2.83
C SER A 96 -12.83 11.99 -1.78
N SER A 97 -12.54 12.75 -0.72
CA SER A 97 -13.56 13.23 0.23
C SER A 97 -14.47 14.31 -0.33
N GLY A 98 -14.20 14.83 -1.53
CA GLY A 98 -14.82 16.04 -2.07
C GLY A 98 -14.17 17.33 -1.58
N SER A 99 -13.13 17.25 -0.74
CA SER A 99 -12.37 18.39 -0.24
C SER A 99 -10.87 18.17 -0.40
N THR A 100 -10.23 18.98 -1.24
CA THR A 100 -8.76 18.95 -1.42
C THR A 100 -8.03 19.13 -0.09
N LEU A 101 -8.55 19.97 0.81
CA LEU A 101 -8.00 20.20 2.14
C LEU A 101 -7.92 18.91 2.96
N LEU A 102 -8.97 18.09 2.93
CA LEU A 102 -9.02 16.82 3.66
C LEU A 102 -8.17 15.73 2.99
N ASP A 103 -8.18 15.68 1.66
CA ASP A 103 -7.40 14.71 0.89
C ASP A 103 -5.89 14.93 1.09
N ASP A 104 -5.43 16.18 0.99
CA ASP A 104 -4.04 16.57 1.25
C ASP A 104 -3.64 16.31 2.70
N ALA A 105 -4.55 16.60 3.64
CA ALA A 105 -4.34 16.30 5.05
C ALA A 105 -4.16 14.80 5.28
N ALA A 106 -4.97 13.95 4.66
CA ALA A 106 -4.86 12.50 4.81
C ALA A 106 -3.52 11.97 4.30
N ILE A 107 -3.07 12.42 3.12
CA ILE A 107 -1.77 12.05 2.57
C ILE A 107 -0.64 12.46 3.52
N ARG A 108 -0.70 13.70 4.03
CA ARG A 108 0.27 14.24 5.00
C ARG A 108 0.31 13.42 6.28
N ILE A 109 -0.85 13.08 6.83
CA ILE A 109 -0.99 12.29 8.07
C ILE A 109 -0.31 10.92 7.93
N VAL A 110 -0.55 10.23 6.82
CA VAL A 110 0.08 8.91 6.58
C VAL A 110 1.59 9.05 6.46
N ARG A 111 2.08 10.08 5.76
CA ARG A 111 3.53 10.36 5.64
C ARG A 111 4.16 10.72 6.99
N LEU A 112 3.48 11.51 7.83
CA LEU A 112 3.93 11.83 9.20
C LEU A 112 3.91 10.62 10.14
N ALA A 113 3.04 9.64 9.87
CA ALA A 113 3.01 8.38 10.63
C ALA A 113 4.14 7.42 10.24
N ALA A 114 4.82 7.65 9.12
CA ALA A 114 5.95 6.84 8.69
C ALA A 114 7.24 7.15 9.50
N PRO A 115 8.19 6.20 9.56
CA PRO A 115 8.09 4.82 9.08
C PRO A 115 7.16 3.97 9.97
N PHE A 116 6.63 2.89 9.43
CA PHE A 116 5.87 1.89 10.19
C PHE A 116 6.79 0.80 10.73
N ALA A 117 6.28 -0.08 11.59
CA ALA A 117 7.05 -1.23 12.03
C ALA A 117 7.42 -2.09 10.81
N PRO A 118 8.60 -2.72 10.77
CA PRO A 118 8.89 -3.72 9.75
C PRO A 118 7.86 -4.86 9.78
N PHE A 119 7.69 -5.54 8.66
CA PHE A 119 6.79 -6.70 8.60
C PHE A 119 7.31 -7.80 9.55
N PRO A 120 6.43 -8.50 10.28
CA PRO A 120 6.80 -9.68 11.06
C PRO A 120 7.52 -10.75 10.21
N ASP A 121 8.34 -11.60 10.84
CA ASP A 121 9.21 -12.56 10.14
C ASP A 121 8.43 -13.56 9.26
N ASP A 122 7.31 -14.05 9.78
CA ASP A 122 6.38 -14.90 9.05
C ASP A 122 5.79 -14.18 7.83
N MET A 123 5.35 -12.93 8.00
CA MET A 123 4.83 -12.10 6.92
C MET A 123 5.90 -11.80 5.85
N ARG A 124 7.15 -11.50 6.24
CA ARG A 124 8.27 -11.23 5.31
C ARG A 124 8.61 -12.41 4.40
N LYS A 125 8.34 -13.63 4.86
CA LYS A 125 8.56 -14.85 4.07
C LYS A 125 7.58 -14.99 2.93
N GLU A 126 6.46 -14.28 2.92
CA GLU A 126 5.38 -14.44 1.93
C GLU A 126 5.05 -13.14 1.21
N VAL A 127 5.33 -11.99 1.84
CA VAL A 127 4.91 -10.66 1.38
C VAL A 127 6.12 -9.76 1.23
N ASP A 128 6.29 -9.21 0.02
CA ASP A 128 7.30 -8.18 -0.29
C ASP A 128 6.74 -6.77 -0.21
N GLU A 129 5.44 -6.64 -0.45
CA GLU A 129 4.74 -5.38 -0.46
C GLU A 129 3.34 -5.55 0.13
N LEU A 130 3.00 -4.69 1.08
CA LEU A 130 1.67 -4.66 1.68
C LEU A 130 0.92 -3.43 1.18
N GLU A 131 -0.20 -3.67 0.52
CA GLU A 131 -1.14 -2.62 0.17
C GLU A 131 -2.33 -2.63 1.12
N ILE A 132 -2.50 -1.56 1.88
CA ILE A 132 -3.62 -1.38 2.78
C ILE A 132 -4.60 -0.39 2.14
N ILE A 133 -5.82 -0.84 1.90
CA ILE A 133 -6.91 0.02 1.45
C ILE A 133 -7.84 0.29 2.64
N ARG A 134 -8.03 1.57 2.96
CA ARG A 134 -8.92 2.01 4.04
C ARG A 134 -9.79 3.16 3.63
N THR A 135 -10.95 3.22 4.27
CA THR A 135 -11.85 4.37 4.23
C THR A 135 -11.60 5.20 5.47
N TRP A 136 -11.18 6.44 5.29
CA TRP A 136 -10.89 7.39 6.36
C TRP A 136 -12.00 8.42 6.45
N SER A 137 -12.54 8.65 7.64
CA SER A 137 -13.61 9.63 7.88
C SER A 137 -13.12 10.71 8.83
N PHE A 138 -13.07 11.94 8.33
CA PHE A 138 -12.86 13.15 9.09
C PHE A 138 -14.20 13.60 9.67
N GLN A 139 -14.32 13.53 10.99
CA GLN A 139 -15.54 13.84 11.73
C GLN A 139 -15.27 14.87 12.81
N GLN A 140 -16.34 15.43 13.40
CA GLN A 140 -16.23 16.40 14.48
C GLN A 140 -15.39 15.87 15.66
N ARG A 141 -15.53 14.58 15.99
CA ARG A 141 -14.79 13.94 17.09
C ARG A 141 -13.36 13.58 16.73
N GLY A 142 -13.00 13.62 15.45
CA GLY A 142 -11.68 13.23 14.98
C GLY A 142 -11.66 12.41 13.70
N LEU A 143 -10.48 11.90 13.38
CA LEU A 143 -10.25 10.96 12.29
C LEU A 143 -10.59 9.54 12.75
N THR A 144 -11.35 8.81 11.93
CA THR A 144 -11.67 7.39 12.13
C THR A 144 -11.38 6.58 10.86
N SER A 145 -11.27 5.26 11.00
CA SER A 145 -11.11 4.33 9.87
C SER A 145 -12.24 3.29 9.89
N GLY A 146 -12.77 2.99 8.70
CA GLY A 146 -13.65 1.86 8.43
C GLY A 146 -12.97 0.78 7.59
#